data_AF-A0AAV2YNM9-F1
#
_entry.id   AF-A0AAV2YNM9-F1
#
_cell.length_a   1.000
_cell.length_b   1.000
_cell.length_c   1.000
_cell.angle_alpha   90.00
_cell.angle_beta   90.00
_cell.angle_gamma   90.00
#
_symmetry.space_group_name_H-M   'P 1'
#
loop_
_entity.id
_entity.type
_entity.pdbx_description
1 polymer ?
#
loop_
_entity_poly.entity_id
_entity_poly.type
_entity_poly.pdbx_seq_one_letter_code
_entity_poly.pdbx_strand_id
1 'polypeptide(L)' 'MFGKKKEGLYLRPRVRRTTPLMDIAFAVIMGGISGAYIFNDTFRRFQEAEGESILKQADIKPIIAQSQQPKDDE' A
#
# COMPACT_ATOMS: atom_id res chain seq x y z
N MET A 1 -57.57 19.37 39.16
CA MET A 1 -56.26 20.07 39.17
C MET A 1 -55.40 19.51 38.05
N PHE A 2 -55.35 20.26 36.94
CA PHE A 2 -54.55 19.95 35.75
C PHE A 2 -53.16 20.57 35.94
N GLY A 3 -52.09 19.81 35.69
CA GLY A 3 -50.73 20.36 35.63
C GLY A 3 -49.78 19.89 36.73
N LYS A 4 -49.51 18.58 36.82
CA LYS A 4 -48.22 18.12 37.36
C LYS A 4 -47.16 18.32 36.27
N LYS A 5 -46.39 19.39 36.43
CA LYS A 5 -45.24 19.75 35.59
C LYS A 5 -44.25 18.59 35.66
N LYS A 6 -43.91 17.99 34.52
CA LYS A 6 -42.91 16.93 34.41
C LYS A 6 -41.54 17.57 34.52
N GLU A 7 -41.15 17.90 35.75
CA GLU A 7 -39.82 18.42 36.06
C GLU A 7 -38.80 17.30 35.89
N GLY A 8 -37.82 17.51 35.00
CA GLY A 8 -36.48 16.99 35.24
C GLY A 8 -35.99 15.76 34.47
N LEU A 9 -36.57 15.37 33.33
CA LEU A 9 -35.91 14.39 32.44
C LEU A 9 -35.05 15.10 31.38
N TYR A 10 -33.97 15.74 31.82
CA TYR A 10 -32.91 16.13 30.90
C TYR A 10 -32.08 14.88 30.61
N LEU A 11 -32.16 14.41 29.35
CA LEU A 11 -31.17 13.49 28.81
C LEU A 11 -29.81 14.18 28.91
N ARG A 12 -29.04 13.92 29.97
CA ARG A 12 -27.64 14.31 30.05
C ARG A 12 -26.98 13.74 28.79
N PRO A 13 -26.43 14.58 27.88
CA PRO A 13 -25.83 14.08 26.67
C PRO A 13 -24.71 13.13 27.08
N ARG A 14 -24.94 11.82 26.83
CA ARG A 14 -23.99 10.77 27.13
C ARG A 14 -22.82 10.96 26.19
N VAL A 15 -21.80 11.66 26.66
CA VAL A 15 -20.47 11.82 26.08
C VAL A 15 -20.51 11.96 24.56
N ARG A 16 -20.49 13.21 24.06
CA ARG A 16 -20.03 13.45 22.68
C ARG A 16 -18.69 12.71 22.55
N ARG A 17 -18.63 11.62 21.79
CA ARG A 17 -17.37 10.98 21.44
C ARG A 17 -16.61 12.05 20.66
N THR A 18 -15.72 12.77 21.31
CA THR A 18 -14.95 13.90 20.77
C THR A 18 -13.64 13.46 20.13
N THR A 19 -13.36 12.15 20.10
CA THR A 19 -12.17 11.59 19.46
C THR A 19 -12.32 11.12 18.00
N PRO A 20 -13.42 11.29 17.24
CA PRO A 20 -13.47 10.74 15.88
C PRO A 20 -12.41 11.38 14.98
N LEU A 21 -12.05 12.65 15.22
CA LEU A 21 -10.96 13.32 14.51
C LEU A 21 -9.58 12.72 14.86
N MET A 22 -9.38 12.34 16.13
CA MET A 22 -8.13 11.75 16.59
C MET A 22 -7.94 10.34 16.03
N ASP A 23 -9.01 9.54 15.97
CA ASP A 23 -8.98 8.19 15.40
C ASP A 23 -8.67 8.24 13.90
N ILE A 24 -9.26 9.20 13.17
CA ILE A 24 -8.98 9.43 11.75
C ILE A 24 -7.53 9.90 11.55
N ALA A 25 -7.07 10.87 12.34
CA ALA A 25 -5.70 11.36 12.26
C ALA A 25 -4.69 10.22 12.51
N PHE A 26 -4.97 9.38 13.50
CA PHE A 26 -4.13 8.22 13.82
C PHE A 26 -4.12 7.19 12.68
N ALA A 27 -5.29 6.90 12.09
CA ALA A 27 -5.39 5.99 10.95
C ALA A 27 -4.63 6.51 9.72
N VAL A 28 -4.68 7.81 9.44
CA VAL A 28 -3.95 8.43 8.31
C VAL A 28 -2.44 8.37 8.55
N ILE A 29 -1.97 8.66 9.76
CA ILE A 29 -0.54 8.63 10.08
C ILE A 29 -0.01 7.19 10.01
N MET A 30 -0.68 6.24 10.67
CA MET A 30 -0.27 4.84 10.64
C MET A 30 -0.39 4.22 9.25
N GLY A 31 -1.46 4.52 8.52
CA GLY A 31 -1.65 4.09 7.14
C GLY A 31 -0.62 4.70 6.19
N GLY A 32 -0.27 5.97 6.36
CA GLY A 32 0.74 6.65 5.55
C GLY A 32 2.15 6.08 5.73
N ILE A 33 2.57 5.84 6.99
CA ILE A 33 3.88 5.27 7.29
C ILE A 33 4.00 3.84 6.75
N SER A 34 2.98 3.00 7.02
CA SER A 34 2.96 1.62 6.52
C SER A 34 2.89 1.56 4.99
N GLY A 35 2.04 2.39 4.38
CA GLY A 35 1.91 2.50 2.93
C GLY A 35 3.20 2.94 2.26
N ALA A 36 3.93 3.92 2.81
CA ALA A 36 5.20 4.37 2.27
C ALA A 36 6.27 3.26 2.30
N TYR A 37 6.32 2.45 3.36
CA TYR A 37 7.27 1.35 3.45
C TYR A 37 6.94 0.22 2.44
N ILE A 38 5.66 -0.17 2.35
CA ILE A 38 5.19 -1.18 1.40
C ILE A 38 5.45 -0.71 -0.04
N PHE A 39 5.16 0.56 -0.33
CA PHE A 39 5.38 1.14 -1.65
C PHE A 39 6.86 1.13 -2.02
N ASN A 40 7.74 1.55 -1.11
CA ASN A 40 9.18 1.54 -1.37
C ASN A 40 9.72 0.12 -1.58
N ASP A 41 9.30 -0.87 -0.77
CA ASP A 41 9.72 -2.26 -0.96
C ASP A 41 9.20 -2.83 -2.29
N THR A 42 7.95 -2.53 -2.64
CA THR A 42 7.35 -2.97 -3.91
C THR A 42 8.04 -2.32 -5.11
N PHE A 43 8.33 -1.01 -5.03
CA PHE A 43 8.99 -0.27 -6.10
C PHE A 43 10.43 -0.75 -6.30
N ARG A 44 11.17 -1.03 -5.21
CA ARG A 44 12.52 -1.58 -5.30
C ARG A 44 12.51 -2.98 -5.94
N ARG A 45 11.60 -3.86 -5.51
CA ARG A 45 11.41 -5.19 -6.14
C ARG A 45 11.05 -5.09 -7.61
N PHE A 46 10.25 -4.09 -7.99
CA PHE A 46 9.88 -3.87 -9.38
C PHE A 46 11.10 -3.46 -10.23
N GLN A 47 11.92 -2.53 -9.74
CA GLN A 47 13.18 -2.17 -10.40
C GLN A 47 14.17 -3.33 -10.48
N GLU A 48 14.29 -4.13 -9.41
CA GLU A 48 15.12 -5.33 -9.39
C GLU A 48 14.63 -6.35 -10.43
N ALA A 49 13.32 -6.55 -10.56
CA ALA A 49 12.74 -7.42 -11.58
C ALA A 49 12.97 -6.91 -13.01
N GLU A 50 12.89 -5.60 -13.24
CA GLU A 50 13.26 -5.00 -14.53
C GLU A 50 14.75 -5.22 -14.83
N GLY A 51 15.63 -4.98 -13.85
CA GLY A 51 17.06 -5.23 -13.97
C GLY A 51 17.40 -6.69 -14.26
N GLU A 52 16.77 -7.63 -13.55
CA GLU A 52 16.94 -9.06 -13.80
C GLU A 52 16.42 -9.49 -15.17
N SER A 53 15.33 -8.91 -15.66
CA SER A 53 14.80 -9.22 -16.99
C SER A 53 15.76 -8.81 -18.10
N ILE A 54 16.44 -7.66 -17.94
CA ILE A 54 17.47 -7.18 -18.87
C ILE A 54 18.71 -8.07 -18.79
N LEU A 55 19.15 -8.46 -17.59
CA LEU A 55 20.30 -9.36 -17.41
C LEU A 55 20.03 -10.75 -17.97
N LYS A 56 18.85 -11.32 -17.73
CA LYS A 56 18.42 -12.61 -18.31
C LYS A 56 18.33 -12.52 -19.84
N GLN A 57 17.83 -11.43 -20.39
CA GLN A 57 17.80 -11.24 -21.84
C GLN A 57 19.20 -11.04 -22.43
N ALA A 58 20.11 -10.37 -21.71
CA ALA A 58 21.50 -10.21 -22.11
C ALA A 58 22.30 -11.52 -22.04
N ASP A 59 21.96 -12.43 -21.13
CA ASP A 59 22.59 -13.75 -20.98
C ASP A 59 22.05 -14.79 -21.99
N ILE A 60 20.77 -14.68 -22.36
CA ILE A 60 20.16 -15.54 -23.39
C ILE A 60 20.61 -15.14 -24.82
N LYS A 61 20.86 -13.84 -25.07
CA LYS A 61 21.32 -13.35 -26.39
C LYS A 61 22.61 -14.01 -26.92
N PRO A 62 23.70 -14.16 -26.15
CA PRO A 62 24.92 -14.81 -26.63
C PRO A 62 24.70 -16.31 -26.90
N ILE A 63 23.81 -16.97 -26.14
CA ILE A 63 23.48 -18.39 -26.35
C ILE A 63 22.73 -18.57 -27.68
N ILE A 64 21.76 -17.70 -27.97
CA ILE A 64 21.02 -17.72 -29.24
C ILE A 64 21.97 -17.37 -30.41
N ALA A 65 22.85 -16.39 -30.24
CA ALA A 65 23.82 -16.00 -31.27
C ALA A 65 24.82 -17.14 -31.59
N GLN A 66 25.28 -17.89 -30.60
CA GLN A 66 26.14 -19.06 -30.80
C GLN A 66 25.40 -20.23 -31.48
N SER A 67 24.10 -20.39 -31.21
CA SER A 67 23.27 -21.41 -31.86
C SER A 67 22.93 -21.12 -33.33
N GLN A 68 23.17 -19.89 -33.80
CA GLN A 68 22.89 -19.44 -35.17
C GLN A 68 24.13 -19.28 -36.05
N GLN A 69 25.35 -19.54 -35.56
CA GLN A 69 26.50 -19.66 -36.46
C GLN A 69 26.29 -20.89 -37.35
N PRO A 70 26.18 -20.73 -38.68
CA PRO A 70 26.22 -21.87 -39.58
C PRO A 70 27.58 -22.53 -39.38
N LYS A 71 27.58 -23.85 -39.20
CA LYS A 71 28.77 -24.64 -39.45
C LYS A 71 29.04 -24.52 -40.94
N ASP A 72 29.86 -23.55 -41.31
CA ASP A 72 30.52 -23.51 -42.60
C ASP A 72 31.58 -24.62 -42.57
N ASP A 73 31.11 -25.85 -42.80
CA ASP A 73 31.96 -27.03 -42.97
C ASP A 73 32.62 -26.97 -44.36
N GLU A 74 33.95 -26.89 -44.32
CA GLU A 74 35.01 -27.37 -45.24
C GLU A 74 34.67 -27.76 -46.70
#